data_AF-A0A2A3TA42-F1
#
_entry.id   AF-A0A2A3TA42-F1
#
_cell.length_a   1.000
_cell.length_b   1.000
_cell.length_c   1.000
_cell.angle_alpha   90.00
_cell.angle_beta   90.00
_cell.angle_gamma   90.00
#
_symmetry.space_group_name_H-M   'P 1'
#
loop_
_entity.id
_entity.type
_entity.pdbx_description
1 polymer ?
#
loop_
_entity_poly.entity_id
_entity_poly.type
_entity_poly.pdbx_seq_one_letter_code
_entity_poly.pdbx_strand_id
1 'polypeptide(L)'
;MEQAKAVINWDKSWEGIETMDIVDPENVLEDVLVTTFEGDCSEESKQKCLIVQIMHTFRAPLDFNMLGTNVWDVKRNAWQNYYNHIIVVGESLNPPKEYDGISKGHIYHLTETSNTTAVDEFGGTWTLQYDKWEMDYIPNKKPLDGLTMHGYTRTNSNFEMYKYAQHIIAETTLVEICPNCFDEPFDKINDVFAYEYPVSINSLDNPEIQQKMKIESQRAQKIINELLEPIKFHYTSYTQVTNEVKYN
;
A
#
# COMPACT_ATOMS: atom_id res chain seq x y z
N MET A 1 -10.99 -2.31 22.06
CA MET A 1 -11.94 -1.27 21.63
C MET A 1 -11.19 0.04 21.72
N GLU A 2 -10.80 0.61 20.59
CA GLU A 2 -10.25 1.97 20.58
C GLU A 2 -11.33 2.95 21.04
N GLN A 3 -10.95 3.84 21.94
CA GLN A 3 -11.82 4.87 22.49
C GLN A 3 -11.95 5.99 21.44
N ALA A 4 -13.15 6.55 21.24
CA ALA A 4 -13.33 7.66 20.32
C ALA A 4 -12.45 8.85 20.75
N LYS A 5 -11.67 9.40 19.81
CA LYS A 5 -10.72 10.50 20.07
C LYS A 5 -11.43 11.83 20.35
N ALA A 6 -12.59 12.06 19.72
CA ALA A 6 -13.42 13.24 19.92
C ALA A 6 -14.89 12.83 20.18
N VAL A 7 -15.54 13.47 21.14
CA VAL A 7 -16.91 13.15 21.58
C VAL A 7 -17.70 14.43 21.82
N ILE A 8 -18.91 14.49 21.27
CA ILE A 8 -19.90 15.53 21.55
C ILE A 8 -20.97 14.92 22.45
N ASN A 9 -21.03 15.36 23.69
CA ASN A 9 -22.04 14.96 24.66
C ASN A 9 -23.14 16.01 24.69
N TRP A 10 -24.38 15.60 24.48
CA TRP A 10 -25.55 16.43 24.66
C TRP A 10 -26.51 15.75 25.63
N ASP A 11 -26.98 16.48 26.63
CA ASP A 11 -27.92 15.99 27.63
C ASP A 11 -29.04 17.02 27.88
N LYS A 12 -30.24 16.51 28.14
CA LYS A 12 -31.41 17.32 28.50
C LYS A 12 -31.97 16.81 29.80
N SER A 13 -31.82 17.63 30.83
CA SER A 13 -32.34 17.35 32.16
C SER A 13 -33.88 17.29 32.18
N TRP A 14 -34.42 16.72 33.25
CA TRP A 14 -35.86 16.67 33.51
C TRP A 14 -36.52 18.05 33.59
N GLU A 15 -35.76 19.08 33.96
CA GLU A 15 -36.21 20.47 34.03
C GLU A 15 -36.17 21.16 32.67
N GLY A 16 -35.79 20.43 31.61
CA GLY A 16 -35.67 20.95 30.25
C GLY A 16 -34.38 21.73 30.00
N ILE A 17 -33.46 21.79 30.96
CA ILE A 17 -32.15 22.42 30.80
C ILE A 17 -31.30 21.52 29.90
N GLU A 18 -30.85 22.09 28.79
CA GLU A 18 -29.96 21.45 27.84
C GLU A 18 -28.51 21.78 28.17
N THR A 19 -27.65 20.76 28.15
CA THR A 19 -26.21 20.88 28.41
C THR A 19 -25.44 20.22 27.29
N MET A 20 -24.29 20.80 26.98
CA MET A 20 -23.40 20.30 25.94
C MET A 20 -21.98 20.31 26.47
N ASP A 21 -21.29 19.20 26.26
CA ASP A 21 -19.89 19.00 26.63
C ASP A 21 -19.14 18.41 25.43
N ILE A 22 -17.95 18.94 25.16
CA ILE A 22 -17.11 18.49 24.04
C ILE A 22 -15.81 17.99 24.63
N VAL A 23 -15.52 16.70 24.41
CA VAL A 23 -14.24 16.09 24.74
C VAL A 23 -13.47 15.92 23.44
N ASP A 24 -12.60 16.87 23.11
CA ASP A 24 -11.79 16.88 21.89
C ASP A 24 -10.35 17.36 22.18
N PRO A 25 -9.48 16.48 22.71
CA PRO A 25 -8.11 16.83 23.07
C PRO A 25 -7.21 17.12 21.86
N GLU A 26 -7.54 16.59 20.68
CA GLU A 26 -6.79 16.81 19.44
C GLU A 26 -7.35 17.98 18.61
N ASN A 27 -8.44 18.62 19.08
CA ASN A 27 -9.07 19.78 18.46
C ASN A 27 -9.45 19.51 16.99
N VAL A 28 -10.02 18.33 16.73
CA VAL A 28 -10.45 17.88 15.39
C VAL A 28 -11.83 18.40 14.99
N LEU A 29 -12.64 18.88 15.93
CA LEU A 29 -13.97 19.45 15.71
C LEU A 29 -13.94 20.98 15.77
N GLU A 30 -14.70 21.63 14.89
CA GLU A 30 -14.93 23.07 14.85
C GLU A 30 -16.40 23.38 14.60
N ASP A 31 -16.83 24.59 14.95
CA ASP A 31 -18.20 25.10 14.72
C ASP A 31 -19.29 24.12 15.16
N VAL A 32 -19.08 23.46 16.31
CA VAL A 32 -20.04 22.49 16.84
C VAL A 32 -21.30 23.21 17.28
N LEU A 33 -22.41 22.89 16.64
CA LEU A 33 -23.75 23.39 16.94
C LEU A 33 -24.70 22.21 17.11
N VAL A 34 -25.37 22.15 18.26
CA VAL A 34 -26.45 21.20 18.51
C VAL A 34 -27.77 21.96 18.57
N THR A 35 -28.71 21.63 17.70
CA THR A 35 -30.06 22.17 17.71
C THR A 35 -31.06 21.07 17.98
N THR A 36 -32.09 21.39 18.76
CA THR A 36 -33.17 20.46 19.06
C THR A 36 -34.52 21.05 18.71
N PHE A 37 -35.41 20.21 18.16
CA PHE A 37 -36.76 20.62 17.82
C PHE A 37 -37.71 19.42 17.83
N GLU A 38 -39.00 19.67 17.95
CA GLU A 38 -40.02 18.62 17.83
C GLU A 38 -40.38 18.40 16.36
N GLY A 39 -40.30 17.14 15.93
CA GLY A 39 -40.61 16.72 14.57
C GLY A 39 -41.38 15.40 14.55
N ASP A 40 -41.75 14.94 13.36
CA ASP A 40 -42.32 13.60 13.18
C ASP A 40 -41.19 12.56 13.24
N CYS A 41 -41.38 11.45 13.96
CA CYS A 41 -40.34 10.43 14.17
C CYS A 41 -39.89 9.74 12.87
N SER A 42 -40.77 9.70 11.85
CA SER A 42 -40.52 9.12 10.53
C SER A 42 -41.52 9.69 9.54
N GLU A 43 -41.23 9.68 8.24
CA GLU A 43 -42.14 10.17 7.20
C GLU A 43 -43.53 9.47 7.23
N GLU A 44 -43.60 8.23 7.71
CA GLU A 44 -44.83 7.42 7.74
C GLU A 44 -45.64 7.56 9.06
N SER A 45 -45.09 8.20 10.09
CA SER A 45 -45.68 8.26 11.44
C SER A 45 -45.87 9.69 11.90
N LYS A 46 -47.09 10.03 12.35
CA LYS A 46 -47.39 11.34 12.98
C LYS A 46 -46.96 11.41 14.45
N GLN A 47 -46.25 10.40 14.95
CA GLN A 47 -45.72 10.43 16.32
C GLN A 47 -44.66 11.53 16.41
N LYS A 48 -44.76 12.38 17.44
CA LYS A 48 -43.78 13.42 17.69
C LYS A 48 -42.56 12.87 18.41
N CYS A 49 -41.38 13.22 17.90
CA CYS A 49 -40.08 12.91 18.47
C CYS A 49 -39.27 14.19 18.67
N LEU A 50 -38.35 14.14 19.63
CA LEU A 50 -37.29 15.12 19.72
C LEU A 50 -36.26 14.81 18.63
N ILE A 51 -36.06 15.74 17.71
CA ILE A 51 -35.01 15.66 16.70
C ILE A 51 -33.81 16.45 17.22
N VAL A 52 -32.66 15.76 17.26
CA VAL A 52 -31.37 16.34 17.64
C VAL A 52 -30.54 16.44 16.37
N GLN A 53 -30.21 17.66 15.96
CA GLN A 53 -29.35 17.92 14.83
C GLN A 53 -28.01 18.42 15.35
N ILE A 54 -26.95 17.67 14.99
CA ILE A 54 -25.57 18.01 15.35
C ILE A 54 -24.87 18.44 14.06
N MET A 55 -24.37 19.66 14.05
CA MET A 55 -23.57 20.23 12.98
C MET A 55 -22.17 20.47 13.52
N HIS A 56 -21.16 20.12 12.75
CA HIS A 56 -19.76 20.41 13.07
C HIS A 56 -18.93 20.38 11.79
N THR A 57 -17.77 21.01 11.86
CA THR A 57 -16.73 21.00 10.82
C THR A 57 -15.57 20.16 11.33
N PHE A 58 -14.90 19.42 10.45
CA PHE A 58 -13.65 18.73 10.79
C PHE A 58 -12.46 19.63 10.48
N ARG A 59 -11.55 19.80 11.43
CA ARG A 59 -10.28 20.51 11.20
C ARG A 59 -9.18 19.62 10.63
N ALA A 60 -9.28 18.31 10.80
CA ALA A 60 -8.30 17.33 10.33
C ALA A 60 -8.97 16.20 9.52
N PRO A 61 -8.23 15.52 8.62
CA PRO A 61 -8.69 14.27 8.05
C PRO A 61 -8.90 13.26 9.19
N LEU A 62 -10.00 12.50 9.15
CA LEU A 62 -10.23 11.46 10.13
C LEU A 62 -9.39 10.22 9.81
N ASP A 63 -8.79 9.61 10.83
CA ASP A 63 -8.14 8.30 10.71
C ASP A 63 -9.14 7.20 10.28
N PHE A 64 -10.40 7.36 10.69
CA PHE A 64 -11.50 6.45 10.38
C PHE A 64 -12.78 7.22 10.03
N ASN A 65 -13.42 6.85 8.92
CA ASN A 65 -14.69 7.43 8.48
C ASN A 65 -15.89 6.75 9.15
N MET A 66 -15.91 6.72 10.49
CA MET A 66 -16.97 6.11 11.29
C MET A 66 -17.52 7.10 12.31
N LEU A 67 -18.84 7.29 12.29
CA LEU A 67 -19.57 8.02 13.33
C LEU A 67 -20.34 7.03 14.18
N GLY A 68 -20.03 7.00 15.48
CA GLY A 68 -20.85 6.29 16.46
C GLY A 68 -21.83 7.25 17.12
N THR A 69 -23.11 6.89 17.18
CA THR A 69 -24.09 7.58 18.03
C THR A 69 -24.53 6.65 19.15
N ASN A 70 -24.58 7.17 20.36
CA ASN A 70 -25.06 6.43 21.52
C ASN A 70 -26.15 7.27 22.20
N VAL A 71 -27.37 6.73 22.21
CA VAL A 71 -28.57 7.43 22.68
C VAL A 71 -29.15 6.66 23.84
N TRP A 72 -29.50 7.38 24.91
CA TRP A 72 -30.08 6.81 26.11
C TRP A 72 -31.36 7.58 26.40
N ASP A 73 -32.46 6.89 26.66
CA ASP A 73 -33.70 7.52 27.07
C ASP A 73 -33.88 7.50 28.60
N VAL A 74 -34.90 8.21 29.07
CA VAL A 74 -35.28 8.29 30.48
C VAL A 74 -35.69 6.95 31.10
N LYS A 75 -36.03 5.94 30.27
CA LYS A 75 -36.37 4.58 30.70
C LYS A 75 -35.13 3.66 30.69
N ARG A 76 -33.93 4.22 30.49
CA ARG A 76 -32.66 3.49 30.35
C ARG A 76 -32.62 2.56 29.15
N ASN A 77 -33.44 2.82 28.13
CA ASN A 77 -33.24 2.21 26.83
C ASN A 77 -32.01 2.87 26.21
N ALA A 78 -31.03 2.06 25.85
CA ALA A 78 -29.83 2.51 25.16
C ALA A 78 -29.87 1.98 23.73
N TRP A 79 -29.48 2.83 22.79
CA TRP A 79 -29.34 2.48 21.39
C TRP A 79 -28.03 3.01 20.85
N GLN A 80 -27.29 2.14 20.17
CA GLN A 80 -26.03 2.50 19.54
C GLN A 80 -26.11 2.28 18.04
N ASN A 81 -25.77 3.31 17.26
CA ASN A 81 -25.61 3.20 15.81
C ASN A 81 -24.17 3.47 15.42
N TYR A 82 -23.76 2.84 14.34
CA TYR A 82 -22.50 3.12 13.66
C TYR A 82 -22.77 3.41 12.20
N TYR A 83 -22.33 4.57 11.76
CA TYR A 83 -22.38 4.98 10.36
C TYR A 83 -20.99 4.84 9.78
N ASN A 84 -20.83 3.87 8.88
CA ASN A 84 -19.59 3.60 8.18
C ASN A 84 -19.65 4.26 6.79
N HIS A 85 -18.49 4.66 6.25
CA HIS A 85 -18.36 5.29 4.91
C HIS A 85 -18.86 6.73 4.82
N ILE A 86 -18.61 7.54 5.84
CA ILE A 86 -18.84 8.98 5.76
C ILE A 86 -17.80 9.59 4.83
N ILE A 87 -18.24 10.38 3.86
CA ILE A 87 -17.34 11.14 2.98
C ILE A 87 -17.16 12.52 3.62
N VAL A 88 -15.97 12.78 4.14
CA VAL A 88 -15.57 14.12 4.58
C VAL A 88 -15.11 14.89 3.35
N VAL A 89 -15.74 16.03 3.07
CA VAL A 89 -15.43 16.87 1.90
C VAL A 89 -14.79 18.16 2.40
N GLY A 90 -13.59 18.49 1.91
CA GLY A 90 -12.88 19.73 2.24
C GLY A 90 -11.38 19.53 2.52
N GLU A 91 -10.62 20.63 2.57
CA GLU A 91 -9.22 20.65 3.00
C GLU A 91 -9.14 20.80 4.53
N SER A 92 -8.13 20.18 5.14
CA SER A 92 -7.88 20.29 6.58
C SER A 92 -7.38 21.70 6.94
N LEU A 93 -7.91 22.26 8.05
CA LEU A 93 -7.51 23.57 8.59
C LEU A 93 -6.50 23.48 9.73
N ASN A 94 -6.19 22.28 10.23
CA ASN A 94 -5.17 22.09 11.25
C ASN A 94 -3.77 22.21 10.64
N PRO A 95 -2.79 22.74 11.40
CA PRO A 95 -1.40 22.62 11.00
C PRO A 95 -1.07 21.12 10.84
N PRO A 96 -0.37 20.74 9.77
CA PRO A 96 0.02 19.35 9.54
C PRO A 96 0.82 18.82 10.74
N LYS A 97 0.59 17.56 11.12
CA LYS A 97 1.32 16.95 12.24
C LYS A 97 2.80 16.84 11.88
N GLU A 98 3.64 17.06 12.88
CA GLU A 98 5.09 17.01 12.73
C GLU A 98 5.63 15.73 13.39
N TYR A 99 6.56 15.06 12.71
CA TYR A 99 7.22 13.85 13.17
C TYR A 99 8.72 13.92 12.90
N ASP A 100 9.50 13.06 13.58
CA ASP A 100 10.91 12.87 13.27
C ASP A 100 11.12 11.56 12.51
N GLY A 101 11.69 11.66 11.31
CA GLY A 101 12.11 10.54 10.48
C GLY A 101 13.61 10.29 10.61
N ILE A 102 14.03 9.02 10.71
CA ILE A 102 15.45 8.68 10.72
C ILE A 102 15.80 7.96 9.43
N SER A 103 16.70 8.56 8.63
CA SER A 103 17.22 7.93 7.41
C SER A 103 18.75 8.02 7.39
N LYS A 104 19.41 6.87 7.23
CA LYS A 104 20.88 6.74 7.16
C LYS A 104 21.63 7.42 8.32
N GLY A 105 21.02 7.46 9.52
CA GLY A 105 21.61 8.06 10.72
C GLY A 105 21.39 9.57 10.86
N HIS A 106 20.66 10.20 9.95
CA HIS A 106 20.22 11.59 10.05
C HIS A 106 18.75 11.67 10.47
N ILE A 107 18.43 12.67 11.29
CA ILE A 107 17.07 12.99 11.71
C ILE A 107 16.54 14.07 10.76
N TYR A 108 15.32 13.86 10.27
CA TYR A 108 14.60 14.76 9.38
C TYR A 108 13.28 15.14 10.04
N HIS A 109 12.93 16.42 9.99
CA HIS A 109 11.61 16.88 10.41
C HIS A 109 10.62 16.64 9.27
N LEU A 110 9.56 15.90 9.59
CA LEU A 110 8.55 15.45 8.65
C LEU A 110 7.26 16.20 8.91
N THR A 111 6.66 16.72 7.84
CA THR A 111 5.32 17.31 7.85
C THR A 111 4.35 16.35 7.18
N GLU A 112 3.34 15.91 7.92
CA GLU A 112 2.34 14.97 7.43
C GLU A 112 1.52 15.58 6.29
N THR A 113 1.40 14.85 5.18
CA THR A 113 0.54 15.22 4.04
C THR A 113 -0.72 14.35 3.99
N SER A 114 -0.64 13.11 4.47
CA SER A 114 -1.75 12.18 4.62
C SER A 114 -1.43 11.19 5.75
N ASN A 115 -2.43 10.41 6.21
CA ASN A 115 -2.29 9.43 7.29
C ASN A 115 -1.14 8.42 7.10
N THR A 116 -0.64 8.25 5.87
CA THR A 116 0.47 7.33 5.54
C THR A 116 1.62 8.00 4.81
N THR A 117 1.55 9.31 4.54
CA THR A 117 2.58 10.01 3.76
C THR A 117 2.97 11.33 4.39
N ALA A 118 4.26 11.64 4.36
CA ALA A 118 4.82 12.88 4.86
C ALA A 118 5.90 13.41 3.91
N VAL A 119 6.25 14.67 4.08
CA VAL A 119 7.34 15.33 3.36
C VAL A 119 8.34 15.92 4.33
N ASP A 120 9.63 15.84 4.02
CA ASP A 120 10.66 16.49 4.82
C ASP A 120 10.93 17.95 4.39
N GLU A 121 11.71 18.67 5.19
CA GLU A 121 12.13 20.05 4.94
C GLU A 121 12.92 20.25 3.62
N PHE A 122 13.39 19.17 2.99
CA PHE A 122 14.12 19.17 1.72
C PHE A 122 13.27 18.67 0.53
N GLY A 123 11.99 18.38 0.75
CA GLY A 123 11.07 17.87 -0.26
C GLY A 123 11.21 16.37 -0.57
N GLY A 124 11.91 15.61 0.28
CA GLY A 124 11.86 14.15 0.24
C GLY A 124 10.50 13.65 0.70
N THR A 125 9.97 12.62 0.03
CA THR A 125 8.71 11.98 0.42
C THR A 125 8.99 10.80 1.35
N TRP A 126 8.07 10.58 2.28
CA TRP A 126 8.17 9.56 3.32
C TRP A 126 6.85 8.80 3.40
N THR A 127 6.95 7.48 3.59
CA THR A 127 5.80 6.61 3.79
C THR A 127 5.85 5.98 5.18
N LEU A 128 4.71 5.90 5.86
CA LEU A 128 4.57 5.22 7.14
C LEU A 128 4.43 3.71 6.90
N GLN A 129 5.44 2.92 7.29
CA GLN A 129 5.42 1.47 7.26
C GLN A 129 5.69 0.89 8.65
N TYR A 130 4.79 0.03 9.14
CA TYR A 130 4.93 -0.63 10.44
C TYR A 130 5.24 0.36 11.60
N ASP A 131 4.47 1.45 11.67
CA ASP A 131 4.63 2.55 12.62
C ASP A 131 6.00 3.25 12.59
N LYS A 132 6.72 3.15 11.46
CA LYS A 132 8.00 3.82 11.22
C LYS A 132 7.95 4.59 9.90
N TRP A 133 8.40 5.84 9.95
CA TRP A 133 8.56 6.65 8.75
C TRP A 133 9.80 6.20 7.98
N GLU A 134 9.59 5.75 6.75
CA GLU A 134 10.66 5.39 5.82
C GLU A 134 10.68 6.40 4.67
N MET A 135 11.86 6.96 4.39
CA MET A 135 12.05 7.86 3.25
C MET A 135 11.86 7.07 1.97
N ASP A 136 10.95 7.51 1.11
CA ASP A 136 10.72 6.88 -0.17
C ASP A 136 12.00 6.96 -0.99
N TYR A 137 12.47 5.80 -1.42
CA TYR A 137 13.60 5.76 -2.33
C TYR A 137 13.17 6.34 -3.68
N ILE A 138 13.44 7.62 -3.90
CA ILE A 138 13.46 8.20 -5.24
C ILE A 138 14.81 7.81 -5.83
N PRO A 139 14.89 6.86 -6.80
CA PRO A 139 16.15 6.57 -7.46
C PRO A 139 16.65 7.85 -8.15
N ASN A 140 17.57 8.55 -7.49
CA ASN A 140 18.41 9.56 -8.13
C ASN A 140 19.38 8.85 -9.05
N LYS A 141 18.88 8.41 -10.20
CA LYS A 141 19.60 8.02 -11.40
C LYS A 141 18.54 7.63 -12.44
N LYS A 142 18.45 8.42 -13.52
CA LYS A 142 18.29 7.79 -14.84
C LYS A 142 19.22 6.57 -14.83
N PRO A 143 18.77 5.35 -15.19
CA PRO A 143 19.71 4.25 -15.34
C PRO A 143 20.86 4.81 -16.16
N LEU A 144 22.07 4.83 -15.56
CA LEU A 144 23.26 5.27 -16.27
C LEU A 144 23.25 4.41 -17.52
N ASP A 145 23.12 5.08 -18.65
CA ASP A 145 23.03 4.53 -19.99
C ASP A 145 24.37 3.84 -20.28
N GLY A 146 24.60 2.71 -19.61
CA GLY A 146 25.87 2.04 -19.54
C GLY A 146 26.19 1.47 -20.92
N LEU A 147 27.39 1.78 -21.42
CA LEU A 147 27.93 1.02 -22.53
C LEU A 147 28.07 -0.43 -22.08
N THR A 148 27.36 -1.32 -22.76
CA THR A 148 27.61 -2.76 -22.63
C THR A 148 28.88 -3.11 -23.41
N MET A 149 29.41 -4.31 -23.20
CA MET A 149 30.51 -4.85 -24.02
C MET A 149 30.18 -4.86 -25.53
N HIS A 150 28.88 -4.79 -25.88
CA HIS A 150 28.37 -4.75 -27.25
C HIS A 150 27.90 -3.34 -27.69
N GLY A 151 28.27 -2.30 -26.95
CA GLY A 151 27.88 -0.92 -27.21
C GLY A 151 26.55 -0.53 -26.57
N TYR A 152 25.77 0.30 -27.26
CA TYR A 152 24.50 0.81 -26.77
C TYR A 152 23.36 -0.21 -26.93
N THR A 153 22.60 -0.46 -25.89
CA THR A 153 21.39 -1.30 -25.92
C THR A 153 20.19 -0.50 -26.44
N ARG A 154 19.11 -1.18 -26.85
CA ARG A 154 17.87 -0.56 -27.37
C ARG A 154 17.21 0.43 -26.40
N THR A 155 17.51 0.32 -25.11
CA THR A 155 16.97 1.17 -24.05
C THR A 155 17.79 2.44 -23.84
N ASN A 156 18.94 2.56 -24.50
CA ASN A 156 19.84 3.69 -24.34
C ASN A 156 19.41 4.89 -25.19
N SER A 157 19.48 6.09 -24.63
CA SER A 157 19.10 7.32 -25.33
C SER A 157 19.89 7.57 -26.62
N ASN A 158 21.13 7.08 -26.71
CA ASN A 158 22.00 7.22 -27.88
C ASN A 158 21.92 6.05 -28.86
N PHE A 159 21.00 5.08 -28.65
CA PHE A 159 20.92 3.87 -29.45
C PHE A 159 20.69 4.14 -30.94
N GLU A 160 19.79 5.07 -31.29
CA GLU A 160 19.48 5.37 -32.70
C GLU A 160 20.69 5.97 -33.44
N MET A 161 21.44 6.86 -32.78
CA MET A 161 22.66 7.43 -33.36
C MET A 161 23.74 6.35 -33.57
N TYR A 162 23.90 5.45 -32.60
CA TYR A 162 24.83 4.33 -32.70
C TYR A 162 24.47 3.36 -33.82
N LYS A 163 23.20 2.98 -33.93
CA LYS A 163 22.68 2.12 -34.99
C LYS A 163 22.95 2.72 -36.37
N TYR A 164 22.72 4.02 -36.53
CA TYR A 164 22.99 4.72 -37.79
C TYR A 164 24.49 4.73 -38.14
N ALA A 165 25.37 4.97 -37.17
CA ALA A 165 26.82 4.90 -37.39
C ALA A 165 27.28 3.49 -37.80
N GLN A 166 26.76 2.45 -37.15
CA GLN A 166 27.06 1.06 -37.51
C GLN A 166 26.58 0.70 -38.92
N HIS A 167 25.41 1.21 -39.32
CA HIS A 167 24.92 1.06 -40.70
C HIS A 167 25.91 1.64 -41.71
N ILE A 168 26.35 2.88 -41.52
CA ILE A 168 27.30 3.54 -42.44
C ILE A 168 28.62 2.78 -42.52
N ILE A 169 29.16 2.34 -41.38
CA ILE A 169 30.40 1.56 -41.35
C ILE A 169 30.22 0.26 -42.12
N ALA A 170 29.12 -0.47 -41.89
CA ALA A 170 28.83 -1.71 -42.59
C ALA A 170 28.67 -1.49 -44.10
N GLU A 171 27.95 -0.43 -44.51
CA GLU A 171 27.77 -0.05 -45.91
C GLU A 171 29.11 0.27 -46.59
N THR A 172 29.92 1.10 -45.94
CA THR A 172 31.25 1.49 -46.46
C THR A 172 32.16 0.27 -46.57
N THR A 173 32.20 -0.57 -45.53
CA THR A 173 33.00 -1.79 -45.50
C THR A 173 32.54 -2.78 -46.57
N LEU A 174 31.23 -2.90 -46.80
CA LEU A 174 30.67 -3.78 -47.81
C LEU A 174 31.02 -3.31 -49.22
N VAL A 175 30.98 -2.00 -49.49
CA VAL A 175 31.43 -1.42 -50.76
C VAL A 175 32.93 -1.64 -50.98
N GLU A 176 33.76 -1.52 -49.93
CA GLU A 176 35.20 -1.77 -50.01
C GLU A 176 35.52 -3.25 -50.29
N ILE A 177 34.85 -4.17 -49.60
CA ILE A 177 35.06 -5.62 -49.76
C ILE A 177 34.50 -6.10 -51.09
N CYS A 178 33.37 -5.54 -51.53
CA CYS A 178 32.65 -5.99 -52.70
C CYS A 178 31.97 -4.82 -53.44
N PRO A 179 32.72 -4.13 -54.31
CA PRO A 179 32.19 -2.99 -55.08
C PRO A 179 30.98 -3.36 -55.95
N ASN A 180 30.90 -4.62 -56.38
CA ASN A 180 29.91 -5.14 -57.32
C ASN A 180 28.79 -5.96 -56.62
N CYS A 181 28.76 -6.01 -55.28
CA CYS A 181 27.74 -6.79 -54.56
C CYS A 181 26.31 -6.23 -54.69
N PHE A 182 26.17 -5.03 -55.24
CA PHE A 182 24.89 -4.36 -55.50
C PHE A 182 24.50 -4.35 -56.98
N ASP A 183 25.29 -4.98 -57.86
CA ASP A 183 25.03 -5.01 -59.30
C ASP A 183 23.85 -5.93 -59.67
N GLU A 184 23.50 -6.87 -58.80
CA GLU A 184 22.33 -7.72 -58.98
C GLU A 184 21.11 -7.12 -58.27
N PRO A 185 20.03 -6.81 -59.01
CA PRO A 185 18.78 -6.36 -58.37
C PRO A 185 18.23 -7.47 -57.48
N PHE A 186 17.65 -7.08 -56.33
CA PHE A 186 17.08 -7.98 -55.30
C PHE A 186 16.17 -9.08 -55.87
N ASP A 187 15.53 -8.80 -57.00
CA ASP A 187 14.65 -9.68 -57.77
C ASP A 187 15.36 -10.95 -58.31
N LYS A 188 16.70 -10.97 -58.33
CA LYS A 188 17.51 -12.15 -58.69
C LYS A 188 18.01 -12.94 -57.48
N ILE A 189 17.90 -12.40 -56.26
CA ILE A 189 18.29 -13.07 -55.00
C ILE A 189 17.11 -13.93 -54.50
N ASN A 190 16.70 -14.90 -55.31
CA ASN A 190 15.50 -15.72 -55.04
C ASN A 190 15.78 -17.03 -54.29
N ASP A 191 17.02 -17.27 -53.83
CA ASP A 191 17.41 -18.58 -53.27
C ASP A 191 18.17 -18.46 -51.95
N VAL A 192 17.68 -17.61 -51.04
CA VAL A 192 18.14 -17.59 -49.65
C VAL A 192 17.31 -18.61 -48.87
N PHE A 193 17.73 -19.88 -48.91
CA PHE A 193 17.11 -20.95 -48.13
C PHE A 193 17.20 -20.65 -46.63
N ALA A 194 16.06 -20.40 -46.00
CA ALA A 194 15.91 -20.52 -44.56
C ALA A 194 15.77 -22.00 -44.20
N TYR A 195 16.77 -22.57 -43.54
CA TYR A 195 16.63 -23.91 -42.97
C TYR A 195 15.65 -23.82 -41.78
N GLU A 196 14.54 -24.55 -41.85
CA GLU A 196 13.68 -24.77 -40.68
C GLU A 196 14.50 -25.45 -39.58
N TYR A 197 14.52 -24.87 -38.39
CA TYR A 197 15.21 -25.45 -37.24
C TYR A 197 14.59 -26.83 -36.90
N PRO A 198 15.41 -27.83 -36.52
CA PRO A 198 14.87 -29.13 -36.13
C PRO A 198 13.99 -29.00 -34.88
N VAL A 199 12.92 -29.80 -34.85
CA VAL A 199 11.90 -29.86 -33.79
C VAL A 199 12.55 -29.90 -32.41
N SER A 200 12.20 -28.94 -31.54
CA SER A 200 12.75 -28.88 -30.18
C SER A 200 12.25 -30.08 -29.36
N ILE A 201 13.15 -30.97 -28.98
CA ILE A 201 12.83 -32.05 -28.04
C ILE A 201 12.83 -31.42 -26.64
N ASN A 202 11.73 -31.61 -25.89
CA ASN A 202 11.62 -31.07 -24.54
C ASN A 202 12.66 -31.74 -23.63
N SER A 203 13.52 -30.94 -23.00
CA SER A 203 14.58 -31.41 -22.10
C SER A 203 14.07 -32.28 -20.93
N LEU A 204 12.79 -32.17 -20.59
CA LEU A 204 12.13 -32.97 -19.56
C LEU A 204 11.88 -34.44 -19.97
N ASP A 205 11.92 -34.75 -21.27
CA ASP A 205 11.77 -36.11 -21.79
C ASP A 205 13.11 -36.87 -21.82
N ASN A 206 14.21 -36.20 -21.48
CA ASN A 206 15.53 -36.82 -21.44
C ASN A 206 15.68 -37.68 -20.15
N PRO A 207 15.87 -39.01 -20.27
CA PRO A 207 15.94 -39.91 -19.13
C PRO A 207 17.12 -39.61 -18.19
N GLU A 208 18.24 -39.08 -18.71
CA GLU A 208 19.38 -38.70 -17.87
C GLU A 208 19.06 -37.49 -16.98
N ILE A 209 18.28 -36.53 -17.50
CA ILE A 209 17.87 -35.33 -16.76
C ILE A 209 16.88 -35.73 -15.66
N GLN A 210 15.93 -36.60 -15.97
CA GLN A 210 14.99 -37.13 -14.96
C GLN A 210 15.71 -37.89 -13.85
N GLN A 211 16.76 -38.66 -14.18
CA GLN A 211 17.54 -39.39 -13.20
C GLN A 211 18.32 -38.44 -12.28
N LYS A 212 18.94 -37.38 -12.83
CA LYS A 212 19.60 -36.34 -12.04
C LYS A 212 18.64 -35.60 -11.11
N MET A 213 17.44 -35.25 -11.60
CA MET A 213 16.40 -34.61 -10.77
C MET A 213 15.97 -35.47 -9.58
N LYS A 214 15.81 -36.79 -9.77
CA LYS A 214 15.48 -37.71 -8.67
C LYS A 214 16.58 -37.79 -7.62
N ILE A 215 17.84 -37.82 -8.04
CA ILE A 215 19.00 -37.87 -7.12
C ILE A 215 19.07 -36.59 -6.28
N GLU A 216 18.93 -35.42 -6.89
CA GLU A 216 18.97 -34.15 -6.17
C GLU A 216 17.75 -33.96 -5.25
N SER A 217 16.57 -34.44 -5.66
CA SER A 217 15.37 -34.50 -4.80
C SER A 217 15.61 -35.30 -3.53
N GLN A 218 16.27 -36.47 -3.62
CA GLN A 218 16.59 -37.30 -2.46
C GLN A 218 17.62 -36.64 -1.55
N ARG A 219 18.62 -35.96 -2.12
CA ARG A 219 19.60 -35.18 -1.36
C ARG A 219 18.92 -34.05 -0.58
N ALA A 220 18.02 -33.30 -1.22
CA ALA A 220 17.29 -32.22 -0.59
C ALA A 220 16.41 -32.71 0.58
N GLN A 221 15.71 -33.84 0.41
CA GLN A 221 14.92 -34.45 1.49
C GLN A 221 15.77 -34.85 2.69
N LYS A 222 16.97 -35.40 2.45
CA LYS A 222 17.88 -35.77 3.53
C LYS A 222 18.33 -34.55 4.34
N ILE A 223 18.70 -33.47 3.66
CA ILE A 223 19.10 -32.20 4.29
C ILE A 223 17.94 -31.61 5.11
N ILE A 224 16.72 -31.61 4.58
CA ILE A 224 15.53 -31.12 5.31
C ILE A 224 15.28 -31.94 6.58
N ASN A 225 15.40 -33.26 6.51
CA ASN A 225 15.19 -34.11 7.68
C ASN A 225 16.26 -33.86 8.75
N GLU A 226 17.53 -33.72 8.36
CA GLU A 226 18.63 -33.39 9.27
C GLU A 226 18.42 -32.02 9.96
N LEU A 227 17.85 -31.03 9.25
CA LEU A 227 17.53 -29.71 9.81
C LEU A 227 16.37 -29.73 10.81
N LEU A 228 15.44 -30.69 10.71
CA LEU A 228 14.24 -30.77 11.53
C LEU A 228 14.39 -31.64 12.79
N GLU A 229 15.40 -32.50 12.88
CA GLU A 229 15.66 -33.32 14.08
C GLU A 229 15.97 -32.55 15.37
N PRO A 230 16.68 -31.40 15.40
CA PRO A 230 16.98 -30.69 16.63
C PRO A 230 15.76 -30.04 17.31
N ILE A 231 14.61 -29.93 16.63
CA ILE A 231 13.42 -29.22 17.15
C ILE A 231 12.54 -30.15 18.03
N LYS A 232 12.80 -31.46 18.08
CA LYS A 232 11.94 -32.43 18.80
C LYS A 232 12.11 -32.51 20.33
N PHE A 233 13.02 -31.75 20.95
CA PHE A 233 13.18 -31.75 22.42
C PHE A 233 13.06 -30.35 23.04
N HIS A 234 11.90 -29.70 22.90
CA HIS A 234 11.42 -28.71 23.87
C HIS A 234 9.90 -28.59 23.82
N TYR A 235 9.19 -29.60 24.32
CA TYR A 235 7.81 -29.43 24.76
C TYR A 235 7.81 -29.33 26.28
N THR A 236 7.81 -28.10 26.78
CA THR A 236 7.48 -27.78 28.17
C THR A 236 5.97 -28.01 28.34
N SER A 237 5.60 -29.02 29.12
CA SER A 237 4.21 -29.28 29.50
C SER A 237 3.70 -28.17 30.40
N TYR A 238 2.71 -27.39 29.95
CA TYR A 238 1.94 -26.51 30.82
C TYR A 238 0.81 -27.31 31.47
N THR A 239 0.88 -27.50 32.79
CA THR A 239 -0.23 -27.97 33.62
C THR A 239 -1.31 -26.90 33.70
N GLN A 240 -2.49 -27.16 33.15
CA GLN A 240 -3.70 -26.39 33.43
C GLN A 240 -4.24 -26.78 34.81
N VAL A 241 -4.31 -25.81 35.73
CA VAL A 241 -5.04 -25.92 37.00
C VAL A 241 -6.40 -25.29 36.81
N THR A 242 -7.45 -26.10 36.80
CA THR A 242 -8.84 -25.65 36.81
C THR A 242 -9.30 -25.53 38.27
N ASN A 243 -9.59 -24.30 38.72
CA ASN A 243 -10.29 -24.05 39.98
C ASN A 243 -11.80 -24.03 39.71
N GLU A 244 -12.51 -25.09 40.11
CA GLU A 244 -13.97 -25.07 40.26
C GLU A 244 -14.33 -24.38 41.58
N VAL A 245 -15.12 -23.30 41.51
CA VAL A 245 -15.79 -22.73 42.68
C VAL A 245 -17.27 -23.06 42.57
N LYS A 246 -17.74 -23.97 43.43
CA LYS A 246 -19.17 -24.25 43.63
C LYS A 246 -19.69 -23.32 44.72
N TYR A 247 -20.75 -22.57 44.42
CA TYR A 247 -21.56 -21.90 45.44
C TYR A 247 -22.80 -22.77 45.72
N ASN A 248 -23.04 -23.05 47.00
CA ASN A 248 -24.30 -23.56 47.54
C ASN A 248 -25.29 -22.41 47.71
#